data_AF-A0A1I6Z0E1-F1
#
_entry.id   AF-A0A1I6Z0E1-F1
#
_cell.length_a   1.000
_cell.length_b   1.000
_cell.length_c   1.000
_cell.angle_alpha   90.00
_cell.angle_beta   90.00
_cell.angle_gamma   90.00
#
_symmetry.space_group_name_H-M   'P 1'
#
loop_
_entity.id
_entity.type
_entity.pdbx_description
1 polymer ?
#
loop_
_entity_poly.entity_id
_entity_poly.type
_entity_poly.pdbx_seq_one_letter_code
_entity_poly.pdbx_strand_id
1 'polypeptide(L)'
;MRPITMERVEDTRKQILDTIESATLTHEQKVTNLANLADSLLEVLDLPEGLDELLNSEGDAKCICDLFEGHAPMRPRYIAPDYEKLLKEGCEYLRLPAPTDLMEALNTLLIFYKHVPSITNYPVYLGQLDELLEPFVDTVDEAMGRKLVKNFLMNVDRTILDSFSHADVGPRETKIGYYIFDAEKELQDAVPNISMKYDADITPDHFLKAAVECGLACAKPSFANHKMFVSELGERYVIASCYNGLPLGGGSYTLCRLILGNIAKRSKDIADFKEKQLPYVMDIMARYMDARVKFEVEESGYFDNTFLIKEGFIEREKFTAMYGLVGLADAVNILLEKEGKTGRFGHDEIATQLGVEIMDIIDAFNQNHEAPYCEVTGGHYLLHAQVGIAEDQGITPGVRIPIGEEPDELIDQLEVMSHFHKYFPSGTGDIFPVDMTVHANPEYVMDIIKGSFQRNLRYLSFYSSDNDVIRVTGYLIKRSELEKLDSGVAVIHDTTALGLGASKNGHILERKVR
;
A
#
# COMPACT_ATOMS: atom_id res chain seq x y z
N MET A 1 8.37 25.19 17.33
CA MET A 1 9.30 24.05 17.29
C MET A 1 9.74 23.71 18.71
N ARG A 2 9.59 22.45 19.11
CA ARG A 2 10.02 21.94 20.41
C ARG A 2 11.55 21.73 20.40
N PRO A 3 12.22 21.81 21.56
CA PRO A 3 13.67 21.60 21.62
C PRO A 3 14.04 20.13 21.33
N ILE A 4 15.20 19.92 20.72
CA ILE A 4 15.81 18.61 20.51
C ILE A 4 17.03 18.42 21.42
N THR A 5 17.33 17.18 21.80
CA THR A 5 18.51 16.86 22.62
C THR A 5 19.78 16.87 21.76
N MET A 6 20.92 17.19 22.38
CA MET A 6 22.22 17.12 21.67
C MET A 6 22.58 15.69 21.28
N GLU A 7 22.15 14.69 22.06
CA GLU A 7 22.33 13.27 21.73
C GLU A 7 21.67 12.94 20.39
N ARG A 8 20.38 13.29 20.22
CA ARG A 8 19.67 13.08 18.95
C ARG A 8 20.31 13.81 17.77
N VAL A 9 20.84 15.01 17.99
CA VAL A 9 21.58 15.74 16.96
C VAL A 9 22.82 14.96 16.52
N GLU A 10 23.62 14.47 17.46
CA GLU A 10 24.83 13.70 17.14
C GLU A 10 24.50 12.34 16.50
N ASP A 11 23.44 11.66 16.94
CA ASP A 11 22.96 10.42 16.32
C ASP A 11 22.52 10.66 14.87
N THR A 12 21.77 11.73 14.61
CA THR A 12 21.36 12.10 13.26
C THR A 12 22.58 12.44 12.40
N ARG A 13 23.58 13.16 12.95
CA ARG A 13 24.83 13.46 12.23
C ARG A 13 25.59 12.20 11.82
N LYS A 14 25.60 11.18 12.70
CA LYS A 14 26.18 9.87 12.39
C LYS A 14 25.40 9.18 11.29
N GLN A 15 24.06 9.12 11.37
CA GLN A 15 23.21 8.52 10.32
C GLN A 15 23.37 9.22 8.96
N ILE A 16 23.55 10.53 8.94
CA ILE A 16 23.88 11.30 7.73
C ILE A 16 25.20 10.83 7.14
N LEU A 17 26.26 10.69 7.96
CA LEU A 17 27.55 10.22 7.50
C LEU A 17 27.47 8.77 6.99
N ASP A 18 26.79 7.89 7.73
CA ASP A 18 26.57 6.49 7.34
C ASP A 18 25.85 6.39 5.98
N THR A 19 24.85 7.27 5.74
CA THR A 19 24.15 7.36 4.45
C THR A 19 25.08 7.78 3.32
N ILE A 20 25.92 8.79 3.56
CA ILE A 20 26.89 9.29 2.56
C ILE A 20 27.94 8.24 2.22
N GLU A 21 28.47 7.55 3.24
CA GLU A 21 29.54 6.56 3.11
C GLU A 21 29.04 5.19 2.65
N SER A 22 27.71 4.94 2.66
CA SER A 22 27.15 3.65 2.27
C SER A 22 27.57 3.24 0.85
N ALA A 23 28.05 2.00 0.74
CA ALA A 23 28.39 1.36 -0.53
C ALA A 23 27.20 0.62 -1.18
N THR A 24 26.10 0.46 -0.45
CA THR A 24 24.92 -0.30 -0.89
C THR A 24 23.77 0.59 -1.36
N LEU A 25 23.85 1.90 -1.13
CA LEU A 25 22.87 2.88 -1.61
C LEU A 25 23.30 3.53 -2.93
N THR A 26 22.34 3.67 -3.85
CA THR A 26 22.50 4.47 -5.07
C THR A 26 22.51 5.97 -4.76
N HIS A 27 22.82 6.80 -5.77
CA HIS A 27 22.82 8.26 -5.59
C HIS A 27 21.43 8.77 -5.17
N GLU A 28 20.39 8.32 -5.86
CA GLU A 28 19.00 8.71 -5.64
C GLU A 28 18.52 8.28 -4.25
N GLN A 29 18.84 7.06 -3.83
CA GLN A 29 18.52 6.56 -2.49
C GLN A 29 19.22 7.37 -1.39
N LYS A 30 20.49 7.77 -1.60
CA LYS A 30 21.20 8.66 -0.66
C LYS A 30 20.49 10.01 -0.53
N VAL A 31 20.11 10.63 -1.65
CA VAL A 31 19.42 11.93 -1.63
C VAL A 31 18.08 11.83 -0.90
N THR A 32 17.29 10.78 -1.16
CA THR A 32 16.01 10.55 -0.46
C THR A 32 16.22 10.36 1.04
N ASN A 33 17.15 9.51 1.46
CA ASN A 33 17.43 9.27 2.87
C ASN A 33 17.91 10.53 3.60
N LEU A 34 18.78 11.33 2.96
CA LEU A 34 19.23 12.60 3.53
C LEU A 34 18.07 13.60 3.70
N ALA A 35 17.12 13.66 2.76
CA ALA A 35 15.94 14.49 2.89
C ALA A 35 15.05 14.06 4.07
N ASN A 36 14.86 12.74 4.24
CA ASN A 36 14.09 12.19 5.36
C ASN A 36 14.77 12.48 6.72
N LEU A 37 16.09 12.34 6.81
CA LEU A 37 16.85 12.67 8.01
C LEU A 37 16.75 14.17 8.37
N ALA A 38 16.69 15.04 7.36
CA ALA A 38 16.55 16.48 7.58
C ALA A 38 15.16 16.86 8.13
N ASP A 39 14.10 16.28 7.56
CA ASP A 39 12.73 16.43 8.05
C ASP A 39 12.60 15.90 9.49
N SER A 40 13.07 14.67 9.74
CA SER A 40 13.01 14.03 11.05
C SER A 40 13.85 14.70 12.14
N LEU A 41 14.67 15.71 11.82
CA LEU A 41 15.36 16.52 12.83
C LEU A 41 14.47 17.63 13.40
N LEU A 42 13.39 17.99 12.71
CA LEU A 42 12.46 19.03 13.12
C LEU A 42 11.44 18.49 14.15
N GLU A 43 10.98 19.38 15.02
CA GLU A 43 9.98 19.06 16.04
C GLU A 43 8.87 20.11 16.02
N VAL A 44 8.02 20.02 14.99
CA VAL A 44 6.99 21.04 14.70
C VAL A 44 5.62 20.70 15.28
N LEU A 45 5.34 19.42 15.54
CA LEU A 45 4.03 18.94 15.97
C LEU A 45 3.80 19.10 17.48
N ASP A 46 2.57 19.46 17.84
CA ASP A 46 2.07 19.39 19.21
C ASP A 46 1.68 17.94 19.53
N LEU A 47 2.63 17.16 20.06
CA LEU A 47 2.39 15.74 20.34
C LEU A 47 1.47 15.51 21.55
N PRO A 48 0.54 14.54 21.48
CA PRO A 48 -0.28 14.16 22.62
C PRO A 48 0.56 13.56 23.75
N GLU A 49 0.16 13.86 25.00
CA GLU A 49 0.70 13.20 26.19
C GLU A 49 0.49 11.67 26.09
N GLY A 50 1.53 10.90 26.45
CA GLY A 50 1.54 9.44 26.36
C GLY A 50 2.00 8.88 25.00
N LEU A 51 2.21 9.71 23.97
CA LEU A 51 2.66 9.19 22.67
C LEU A 51 4.05 8.55 22.73
N ASP A 52 4.98 9.14 23.47
CA ASP A 52 6.37 8.69 23.54
C ASP A 52 6.48 7.23 24.03
N GLU A 53 5.72 6.87 25.07
CA GLU A 53 5.69 5.49 25.60
C GLU A 53 5.08 4.47 24.62
N LEU A 54 4.31 4.90 23.62
CA LEU A 54 3.64 4.02 22.65
C LEU A 54 4.35 3.97 21.29
N LEU A 55 4.95 5.08 20.85
CA LEU A 55 5.56 5.22 19.52
C LEU A 55 7.08 5.04 19.54
N ASN A 56 7.77 5.60 20.54
CA ASN A 56 9.24 5.67 20.59
C ASN A 56 9.86 4.57 21.47
N SER A 57 9.04 3.78 22.15
CA SER A 57 9.48 2.57 22.86
C SER A 57 10.04 1.52 21.89
N GLU A 58 10.90 0.64 22.41
CA GLU A 58 11.43 -0.51 21.67
C GLU A 58 10.63 -1.80 21.96
N GLY A 59 10.70 -2.76 21.02
CA GLY A 59 10.14 -4.10 21.19
C GLY A 59 8.65 -4.12 21.52
N ASP A 60 8.27 -4.96 22.48
CA ASP A 60 6.87 -5.23 22.86
C ASP A 60 6.15 -4.04 23.52
N ALA A 61 6.89 -3.01 23.95
CA ALA A 61 6.29 -1.79 24.50
C ALA A 61 5.77 -0.85 23.41
N LYS A 62 6.29 -0.97 22.18
CA LYS A 62 5.84 -0.16 21.03
C LYS A 62 4.47 -0.60 20.57
N CYS A 63 3.47 0.27 20.71
CA CYS A 63 2.08 -0.01 20.36
C CYS A 63 1.61 0.78 19.13
N ILE A 64 2.33 1.83 18.74
CA ILE A 64 2.04 2.67 17.57
C ILE A 64 3.27 2.69 16.66
N CYS A 65 3.06 2.70 15.37
CA CYS A 65 4.10 2.93 14.36
C CYS A 65 3.58 3.91 13.32
N ASP A 66 4.32 4.97 13.08
CA ASP A 66 4.01 6.01 12.08
C ASP A 66 4.68 5.74 10.73
N LEU A 67 5.16 4.52 10.52
CA LEU A 67 5.80 4.06 9.29
C LEU A 67 6.97 4.95 8.86
N PHE A 68 7.71 5.50 9.84
CA PHE A 68 8.86 6.36 9.61
C PHE A 68 8.53 7.62 8.82
N GLU A 69 7.29 8.11 8.93
CA GLU A 69 6.98 9.43 8.40
C GLU A 69 7.74 10.50 9.20
N GLY A 70 8.31 11.47 8.49
CA GLY A 70 9.05 12.58 9.09
C GLY A 70 8.27 13.31 10.18
N HIS A 71 9.02 13.97 11.07
CA HIS A 71 8.47 14.70 12.21
C HIS A 71 7.93 16.08 11.83
N ALA A 72 8.15 16.54 10.59
CA ALA A 72 7.59 17.75 10.00
C ALA A 72 6.94 17.44 8.64
N PRO A 73 5.66 16.98 8.62
CA PRO A 73 4.93 16.62 7.41
C PRO A 73 4.90 17.76 6.38
N MET A 74 5.82 17.73 5.41
CA MET A 74 5.94 18.77 4.38
C MET A 74 5.07 18.52 3.14
N ARG A 75 4.44 17.34 3.06
CA ARG A 75 3.63 16.85 1.94
C ARG A 75 2.81 15.63 2.35
N PRO A 76 1.73 15.32 1.62
CA PRO A 76 0.92 14.15 1.91
C PRO A 76 1.70 12.86 1.69
N ARG A 77 1.34 11.83 2.46
CA ARG A 77 1.90 10.49 2.29
C ARG A 77 1.64 9.94 0.91
N TYR A 78 0.38 10.01 0.47
CA TYR A 78 -0.08 9.49 -0.81
C TYR A 78 -0.80 10.57 -1.59
N ILE A 79 -0.49 10.68 -2.87
CA ILE A 79 -1.07 11.66 -3.80
C ILE A 79 -1.51 10.92 -5.06
N ALA A 80 -2.75 11.12 -5.48
CA ALA A 80 -3.35 10.47 -6.63
C ALA A 80 -3.84 11.54 -7.62
N PRO A 81 -2.96 12.11 -8.47
CA PRO A 81 -3.33 13.16 -9.41
C PRO A 81 -4.38 12.69 -10.43
N ASP A 82 -5.21 13.63 -10.88
CA ASP A 82 -6.13 13.44 -12.00
C ASP A 82 -5.36 13.46 -13.35
N TYR A 83 -4.82 12.30 -13.72
CA TYR A 83 -4.11 12.14 -14.99
C TYR A 83 -5.05 12.22 -16.21
N GLU A 84 -6.36 11.99 -16.04
CA GLU A 84 -7.32 12.16 -17.12
C GLU A 84 -7.42 13.65 -17.51
N LYS A 85 -7.47 14.54 -16.50
CA LYS A 85 -7.39 15.99 -16.71
C LYS A 85 -6.09 16.37 -17.42
N LEU A 86 -4.95 15.83 -16.97
CA LEU A 86 -3.64 16.08 -17.60
C LEU A 86 -3.64 15.75 -19.10
N LEU A 87 -4.14 14.58 -19.49
CA LEU A 87 -4.14 14.17 -20.90
C LEU A 87 -5.19 14.92 -21.74
N LYS A 88 -6.21 15.51 -21.12
CA LYS A 88 -7.21 16.35 -21.81
C LYS A 88 -6.76 17.79 -22.00
N GLU A 89 -6.10 18.37 -21.00
CA GLU A 89 -5.84 19.82 -20.93
C GLU A 89 -4.37 20.18 -21.06
N GLY A 90 -3.45 19.24 -20.82
CA GLY A 90 -2.03 19.52 -20.66
C GLY A 90 -1.70 20.05 -19.26
N CYS A 91 -0.50 20.63 -19.11
CA CYS A 91 -0.04 21.28 -17.89
C CYS A 91 0.76 22.55 -18.24
N GLU A 92 0.27 23.71 -17.79
CA GLU A 92 0.88 25.00 -18.13
C GLU A 92 2.23 25.18 -17.43
N TYR A 93 2.30 24.86 -16.13
CA TYR A 93 3.51 24.97 -15.32
C TYR A 93 4.68 24.18 -15.91
N LEU A 94 4.41 22.97 -16.42
CA LEU A 94 5.41 22.12 -17.07
C LEU A 94 5.56 22.41 -18.57
N ARG A 95 4.74 23.30 -19.14
CA ARG A 95 4.67 23.63 -20.57
C ARG A 95 4.40 22.40 -21.44
N LEU A 96 3.50 21.54 -20.96
CA LEU A 96 3.03 20.36 -21.65
C LEU A 96 1.70 20.69 -22.33
N PRO A 97 1.63 20.71 -23.67
CA PRO A 97 0.33 20.77 -24.35
C PRO A 97 -0.44 19.48 -24.11
N ALA A 98 -1.76 19.51 -24.31
CA ALA A 98 -2.56 18.28 -24.37
C ALA A 98 -2.00 17.37 -25.48
N PRO A 99 -1.68 16.10 -25.19
CA PRO A 99 -1.14 15.18 -26.17
C PRO A 99 -2.17 14.87 -27.27
N THR A 100 -1.68 14.66 -28.48
CA THR A 100 -2.50 14.37 -29.66
C THR A 100 -2.34 12.95 -30.17
N ASP A 101 -1.32 12.24 -29.71
CA ASP A 101 -1.04 10.86 -30.06
C ASP A 101 -0.46 10.04 -28.89
N LEU A 102 -0.33 8.73 -29.10
CA LEU A 102 0.16 7.80 -28.07
C LEU A 102 1.58 8.13 -27.60
N MET A 103 2.46 8.60 -28.50
CA MET A 103 3.84 8.92 -28.12
C MET A 103 3.88 10.15 -27.22
N GLU A 104 3.10 11.18 -27.55
CA GLU A 104 2.96 12.39 -26.74
C GLU A 104 2.31 12.09 -25.38
N ALA A 105 1.29 11.23 -25.34
CA ALA A 105 0.61 10.84 -24.10
C ALA A 105 1.56 10.10 -23.14
N LEU A 106 2.28 9.10 -23.64
CA LEU A 106 3.28 8.37 -22.86
C LEU A 106 4.39 9.29 -22.35
N ASN A 107 4.91 10.18 -23.20
CA ASN A 107 5.93 11.15 -22.80
C ASN A 107 5.42 12.16 -21.76
N THR A 108 4.18 12.62 -21.89
CA THR A 108 3.51 13.52 -20.94
C THR A 108 3.44 12.88 -19.55
N LEU A 109 2.99 11.63 -19.47
CA LEU A 109 2.94 10.88 -18.21
C LEU A 109 4.33 10.73 -17.58
N LEU A 110 5.34 10.31 -18.35
CA LEU A 110 6.71 10.14 -17.85
C LEU A 110 7.30 11.44 -17.26
N ILE A 111 7.05 12.57 -17.92
CA ILE A 111 7.47 13.89 -17.41
C ILE A 111 6.73 14.20 -16.12
N PHE A 112 5.40 14.06 -16.12
CA PHE A 112 4.57 14.44 -14.98
C PHE A 112 4.88 13.61 -13.73
N TYR A 113 5.15 12.31 -13.87
CA TYR A 113 5.53 11.42 -12.77
C TYR A 113 6.75 11.92 -11.97
N LYS A 114 7.67 12.66 -12.59
CA LYS A 114 8.82 13.26 -11.89
C LYS A 114 8.47 14.42 -10.98
N HIS A 115 7.25 14.95 -11.09
CA HIS A 115 6.78 16.12 -10.37
C HIS A 115 5.69 15.81 -9.33
N VAL A 116 5.35 14.53 -9.14
CA VAL A 116 4.39 14.09 -8.13
C VAL A 116 5.17 13.57 -6.91
N PRO A 117 5.12 14.29 -5.78
CA PRO A 117 5.92 13.91 -4.63
C PRO A 117 5.20 12.88 -3.75
N SER A 118 5.98 12.19 -2.92
CA SER A 118 5.51 11.27 -1.86
C SER A 118 6.60 11.15 -0.80
N ILE A 119 6.37 10.43 0.30
CA ILE A 119 7.40 10.21 1.33
C ILE A 119 8.68 9.53 0.78
N THR A 120 8.58 8.75 -0.30
CA THR A 120 9.73 8.11 -0.96
C THR A 120 10.33 8.94 -2.10
N ASN A 121 9.74 10.11 -2.39
CA ASN A 121 10.04 10.97 -3.55
C ASN A 121 9.65 10.37 -4.91
N TYR A 122 8.90 9.27 -4.93
CA TYR A 122 8.38 8.63 -6.14
C TYR A 122 6.84 8.64 -6.18
N PRO A 123 6.21 8.77 -7.36
CA PRO A 123 4.76 8.75 -7.48
C PRO A 123 4.17 7.40 -7.09
N VAL A 124 3.30 7.43 -6.09
CA VAL A 124 2.63 6.23 -5.55
C VAL A 124 1.44 5.76 -6.40
N TYR A 125 1.01 6.57 -7.36
CA TYR A 125 -0.06 6.29 -8.31
C TYR A 125 0.30 6.81 -9.70
N LEU A 126 0.16 5.95 -10.71
CA LEU A 126 0.52 6.19 -12.11
C LEU A 126 -0.71 6.24 -13.03
N GLY A 127 -1.93 6.24 -12.47
CA GLY A 127 -3.12 6.29 -13.30
C GLY A 127 -3.70 4.92 -13.63
N GLN A 128 -4.95 4.95 -14.10
CA GLN A 128 -5.61 3.82 -14.74
C GLN A 128 -5.17 3.75 -16.19
N LEU A 129 -3.95 3.21 -16.39
CA LEU A 129 -3.16 3.40 -17.60
C LEU A 129 -3.89 2.94 -18.87
N ASP A 130 -4.67 1.88 -18.75
CA ASP A 130 -5.38 1.31 -19.87
C ASP A 130 -6.46 2.25 -20.40
N GLU A 131 -7.32 2.78 -19.53
CA GLU A 131 -8.33 3.77 -19.91
C GLU A 131 -7.72 5.13 -20.29
N LEU A 132 -6.64 5.56 -19.62
CA LEU A 132 -5.97 6.83 -19.91
C LEU A 132 -5.37 6.86 -21.32
N LEU A 133 -4.82 5.73 -21.77
CA LEU A 133 -4.10 5.64 -23.06
C LEU A 133 -4.97 5.10 -24.19
N GLU A 134 -6.09 4.43 -23.90
CA GLU A 134 -7.00 3.87 -24.91
C GLU A 134 -7.43 4.90 -25.98
N PRO A 135 -7.73 6.18 -25.66
CA PRO A 135 -8.08 7.18 -26.68
C PRO A 135 -7.01 7.42 -27.75
N PHE A 136 -5.75 7.11 -27.44
CA PHE A 136 -4.60 7.34 -28.31
C PHE A 136 -4.11 6.08 -29.02
N VAL A 137 -4.65 4.90 -28.70
CA VAL A 137 -4.07 3.61 -29.16
C VAL A 137 -4.09 3.46 -30.68
N ASP A 138 -5.09 4.04 -31.35
CA ASP A 138 -5.28 3.94 -32.81
C ASP A 138 -4.51 5.01 -33.60
N THR A 139 -3.70 5.85 -32.95
CA THR A 139 -2.79 6.79 -33.64
C THR A 139 -1.53 6.10 -34.19
N VAL A 140 -1.31 4.83 -33.83
CA VAL A 140 -0.23 3.98 -34.32
C VAL A 140 -0.78 2.59 -34.66
N ASP A 141 -0.03 1.80 -35.43
CA ASP A 141 -0.38 0.38 -35.63
C ASP A 141 -0.17 -0.44 -34.34
N GLU A 142 -0.84 -1.60 -34.25
CA GLU A 142 -0.80 -2.47 -33.06
C GLU A 142 0.63 -2.88 -32.67
N ALA A 143 1.49 -3.20 -33.63
CA ALA A 143 2.85 -3.63 -33.35
C ALA A 143 3.68 -2.49 -32.72
N MET A 144 3.49 -1.27 -33.21
CA MET A 144 4.09 -0.08 -32.63
C MET A 144 3.49 0.24 -31.26
N GLY A 145 2.16 0.16 -31.09
CA GLY A 145 1.49 0.39 -29.82
C GLY A 145 2.02 -0.51 -28.71
N ARG A 146 2.11 -1.82 -28.98
CA ARG A 146 2.70 -2.82 -28.06
C ARG A 146 4.14 -2.47 -27.69
N LYS A 147 4.95 -2.09 -28.68
CA LYS A 147 6.35 -1.70 -28.45
C LYS A 147 6.47 -0.44 -27.59
N LEU A 148 5.63 0.57 -27.83
CA LEU A 148 5.63 1.82 -27.09
C LEU A 148 5.21 1.61 -25.63
N VAL A 149 4.12 0.88 -25.38
CA VAL A 149 3.67 0.53 -24.03
C VAL A 149 4.75 -0.24 -23.27
N LYS A 150 5.38 -1.25 -23.91
CA LYS A 150 6.50 -1.97 -23.30
C LYS A 150 7.66 -1.05 -22.92
N ASN A 151 8.08 -0.16 -23.84
CA ASN A 151 9.16 0.77 -23.56
C ASN A 151 8.82 1.77 -22.45
N PHE A 152 7.55 2.17 -22.35
CA PHE A 152 7.06 3.01 -21.28
C PHE A 152 7.14 2.31 -19.92
N LEU A 153 6.66 1.07 -19.81
CA LEU A 153 6.73 0.29 -18.56
C LEU A 153 8.17 0.02 -18.14
N MET A 154 9.04 -0.32 -19.10
CA MET A 154 10.47 -0.45 -18.86
C MET A 154 11.07 0.87 -18.35
N ASN A 155 10.68 2.02 -18.90
CA ASN A 155 11.16 3.32 -18.42
C ASN A 155 10.67 3.61 -16.99
N VAL A 156 9.41 3.29 -16.69
CA VAL A 156 8.85 3.40 -15.35
C VAL A 156 9.70 2.60 -14.35
N ASP A 157 9.98 1.33 -14.61
CA ASP A 157 10.81 0.52 -13.70
C ASP A 157 12.24 1.04 -13.55
N ARG A 158 12.88 1.45 -14.65
CA ARG A 158 14.27 1.93 -14.58
C ARG A 158 14.43 3.33 -14.00
N THR A 159 13.33 4.07 -13.76
CA THR A 159 13.42 5.47 -13.30
C THR A 159 12.61 5.78 -12.06
N ILE A 160 11.63 4.94 -11.71
CA ILE A 160 10.82 5.05 -10.51
C ILE A 160 11.23 3.89 -9.61
N LEU A 161 12.21 4.13 -8.76
CA LEU A 161 12.98 3.07 -8.09
C LEU A 161 12.28 2.48 -6.86
N ASP A 162 10.97 2.68 -6.77
CA ASP A 162 10.11 2.33 -5.64
C ASP A 162 8.90 1.53 -6.14
N SER A 163 8.81 0.27 -5.70
CA SER A 163 7.72 -0.65 -6.07
C SER A 163 6.40 -0.37 -5.36
N PHE A 164 6.34 0.65 -4.51
CA PHE A 164 5.10 1.30 -4.11
C PHE A 164 4.53 2.24 -5.19
N SER A 165 5.08 2.26 -6.40
CA SER A 165 4.46 2.96 -7.53
C SER A 165 3.43 2.05 -8.20
N HIS A 166 2.18 2.50 -8.30
CA HIS A 166 1.04 1.65 -8.64
C HIS A 166 0.27 2.14 -9.85
N ALA A 167 -0.11 1.24 -10.76
CA ALA A 167 -1.01 1.52 -11.88
C ALA A 167 -2.29 0.68 -11.79
N ASP A 168 -3.40 1.25 -12.28
CA ASP A 168 -4.68 0.54 -12.37
C ASP A 168 -4.93 0.08 -13.81
N VAL A 169 -5.70 -1.00 -13.96
CA VAL A 169 -6.30 -1.45 -15.23
C VAL A 169 -7.74 -1.95 -15.00
N GLY A 170 -8.56 -1.99 -16.05
CA GLY A 170 -9.97 -2.40 -15.96
C GLY A 170 -10.83 -1.38 -15.20
N PRO A 171 -12.16 -1.61 -15.05
CA PRO A 171 -12.85 -2.88 -15.23
C PRO A 171 -13.27 -3.20 -16.65
N ARG A 172 -13.17 -2.24 -17.57
CA ARG A 172 -13.54 -2.42 -18.98
C ARG A 172 -12.39 -3.03 -19.76
N GLU A 173 -12.74 -3.78 -20.80
CA GLU A 173 -11.76 -4.28 -21.77
C GLU A 173 -11.23 -3.13 -22.62
N THR A 174 -9.91 -3.10 -22.82
CA THR A 174 -9.19 -2.08 -23.60
C THR A 174 -8.05 -2.75 -24.39
N LYS A 175 -7.68 -2.17 -25.54
CA LYS A 175 -6.49 -2.64 -26.29
C LYS A 175 -5.22 -2.41 -25.49
N ILE A 176 -5.12 -1.26 -24.81
CA ILE A 176 -3.96 -0.96 -23.95
C ILE A 176 -3.82 -1.96 -22.81
N GLY A 177 -4.93 -2.42 -22.21
CA GLY A 177 -4.89 -3.46 -21.18
C GLY A 177 -4.15 -4.72 -21.66
N TYR A 178 -4.46 -5.20 -22.87
CA TYR A 178 -3.72 -6.31 -23.49
C TYR A 178 -2.25 -5.99 -23.74
N TYR A 179 -1.92 -4.77 -24.16
CA TYR A 179 -0.53 -4.37 -24.41
C TYR A 179 0.28 -4.33 -23.11
N ILE A 180 -0.34 -3.89 -22.01
CA ILE A 180 0.26 -3.91 -20.66
C ILE A 180 0.49 -5.36 -20.23
N PHE A 181 -0.52 -6.24 -20.31
CA PHE A 181 -0.38 -7.64 -19.91
C PHE A 181 0.72 -8.36 -20.70
N ASP A 182 0.80 -8.14 -22.01
CA ASP A 182 1.84 -8.75 -22.84
C ASP A 182 3.24 -8.20 -22.54
N ALA A 183 3.36 -6.89 -22.28
CA ALA A 183 4.62 -6.29 -21.88
C ALA A 183 5.10 -6.81 -20.51
N GLU A 184 4.21 -6.92 -19.52
CA GLU A 184 4.57 -7.37 -18.17
C GLU A 184 5.00 -8.84 -18.14
N LYS A 185 4.34 -9.70 -18.93
CA LYS A 185 4.78 -11.09 -19.14
C LYS A 185 6.19 -11.18 -19.71
N GLU A 186 6.58 -10.24 -20.59
CA GLU A 186 7.91 -10.21 -21.21
C GLU A 186 8.97 -9.59 -20.28
N LEU A 187 8.64 -8.48 -19.62
CA LEU A 187 9.59 -7.70 -18.83
C LEU A 187 9.91 -8.35 -17.49
N GLN A 188 8.89 -8.89 -16.80
CA GLN A 188 9.03 -9.42 -15.44
C GLN A 188 9.75 -8.44 -14.49
N ASP A 189 9.29 -7.20 -14.53
CA ASP A 189 9.82 -6.09 -13.76
C ASP A 189 8.98 -5.86 -12.48
N ALA A 190 9.58 -5.32 -11.42
CA ALA A 190 8.91 -5.14 -10.14
C ALA A 190 8.00 -3.90 -10.13
N VAL A 191 8.33 -2.90 -10.94
CA VAL A 191 7.62 -1.63 -11.01
C VAL A 191 7.02 -1.45 -12.42
N PRO A 192 5.81 -0.89 -12.56
CA PRO A 192 4.89 -0.59 -11.47
C PRO A 192 4.28 -1.85 -10.88
N ASN A 193 3.80 -1.75 -9.65
CA ASN A 193 2.75 -2.66 -9.18
C ASN A 193 1.47 -2.38 -9.98
N ILE A 194 0.65 -3.39 -10.24
CA ILE A 194 -0.58 -3.23 -11.04
C ILE A 194 -1.76 -3.89 -10.34
N SER A 195 -2.91 -3.20 -10.30
CA SER A 195 -4.19 -3.77 -9.92
C SER A 195 -5.19 -3.73 -11.06
N MET A 196 -5.86 -4.85 -11.27
CA MET A 196 -7.07 -4.91 -12.08
C MET A 196 -8.28 -4.60 -11.19
N LYS A 197 -8.98 -3.50 -11.48
CA LYS A 197 -10.34 -3.30 -10.99
C LYS A 197 -11.22 -4.32 -11.68
N TYR A 198 -11.78 -5.27 -10.93
CA TYR A 198 -12.60 -6.34 -11.49
C TYR A 198 -14.05 -6.21 -11.03
N ASP A 199 -14.96 -6.27 -12.00
CA ASP A 199 -16.40 -6.32 -11.80
C ASP A 199 -17.00 -7.38 -12.72
N ALA A 200 -17.70 -8.36 -12.17
CA ALA A 200 -18.31 -9.45 -12.94
C ALA A 200 -19.39 -9.00 -13.93
N ASP A 201 -19.99 -7.82 -13.75
CA ASP A 201 -21.02 -7.28 -14.66
C ASP A 201 -20.41 -6.45 -15.80
N ILE A 202 -19.14 -6.04 -15.67
CA ILE A 202 -18.46 -5.13 -16.61
C ILE A 202 -17.31 -5.83 -17.33
N THR A 203 -16.50 -6.59 -16.60
CA THR A 203 -15.27 -7.21 -17.10
C THR A 203 -15.60 -8.50 -17.86
N PRO A 204 -15.28 -8.59 -19.16
CA PRO A 204 -15.44 -9.82 -19.91
C PRO A 204 -14.49 -10.93 -19.43
N ASP A 205 -14.96 -12.18 -19.46
CA ASP A 205 -14.18 -13.34 -18.99
C ASP A 205 -12.84 -13.52 -19.72
N HIS A 206 -12.78 -13.21 -21.02
CA HIS A 206 -11.53 -13.32 -21.78
C HIS A 206 -10.51 -12.24 -21.40
N PHE A 207 -10.96 -11.07 -20.93
CA PHE A 207 -10.08 -10.03 -20.41
C PHE A 207 -9.57 -10.38 -19.01
N LEU A 208 -10.46 -10.88 -18.13
CA LEU A 208 -10.05 -11.42 -16.82
C LEU A 208 -9.05 -12.57 -16.99
N LYS A 209 -9.27 -13.48 -17.94
CA LYS A 209 -8.35 -14.59 -18.23
C LYS A 209 -6.95 -14.08 -18.60
N ALA A 210 -6.86 -13.09 -19.49
CA ALA A 210 -5.57 -12.50 -19.87
C ALA A 210 -4.85 -11.84 -18.68
N ALA A 211 -5.59 -11.17 -17.80
CA ALA A 211 -5.04 -10.62 -16.57
C ALA A 211 -4.53 -11.70 -15.60
N VAL A 212 -5.28 -12.80 -15.45
CA VAL A 212 -4.86 -13.96 -14.64
C VAL A 212 -3.60 -14.61 -15.20
N GLU A 213 -3.53 -14.83 -16.51
CA GLU A 213 -2.34 -15.36 -17.18
C GLU A 213 -1.11 -14.45 -16.96
N CYS A 214 -1.31 -13.13 -16.97
CA CYS A 214 -0.27 -12.16 -16.62
C CYS A 214 0.15 -12.27 -15.15
N GLY A 215 -0.80 -12.33 -14.22
CA GLY A 215 -0.55 -12.48 -12.78
C GLY A 215 0.24 -13.74 -12.44
N LEU A 216 -0.11 -14.87 -13.06
CA LEU A 216 0.61 -16.13 -12.90
C LEU A 216 2.05 -16.04 -13.45
N ALA A 217 2.30 -15.24 -14.50
CA ALA A 217 3.61 -15.09 -15.12
C ALA A 217 4.52 -14.01 -14.49
N CYS A 218 3.96 -12.99 -13.83
CA CYS A 218 4.71 -11.81 -13.36
C CYS A 218 4.27 -11.28 -11.98
N ALA A 219 3.42 -11.99 -11.24
CA ALA A 219 2.86 -11.57 -9.94
C ALA A 219 2.06 -10.26 -9.92
N LYS A 220 1.68 -9.77 -11.12
CA LYS A 220 0.78 -8.64 -11.35
C LYS A 220 -0.02 -8.87 -12.65
N PRO A 221 -1.28 -8.41 -12.74
CA PRO A 221 -1.98 -7.60 -11.75
C PRO A 221 -2.46 -8.39 -10.52
N SER A 222 -2.65 -7.69 -9.41
CA SER A 222 -3.58 -8.13 -8.35
C SER A 222 -5.02 -7.78 -8.74
N PHE A 223 -6.01 -8.35 -8.07
CA PHE A 223 -7.42 -8.14 -8.39
C PHE A 223 -8.11 -7.38 -7.25
N ALA A 224 -8.75 -6.27 -7.59
CA ALA A 224 -9.50 -5.42 -6.68
C ALA A 224 -11.01 -5.56 -6.95
N ASN A 225 -11.81 -5.79 -5.91
CA ASN A 225 -13.26 -5.91 -6.00
C ASN A 225 -13.89 -4.55 -6.27
N HIS A 226 -14.10 -4.24 -7.56
CA HIS A 226 -14.52 -2.91 -8.00
C HIS A 226 -15.85 -2.49 -7.39
N LYS A 227 -16.84 -3.39 -7.33
CA LYS A 227 -18.15 -3.11 -6.71
C LYS A 227 -18.03 -2.65 -5.27
N MET A 228 -17.18 -3.34 -4.49
CA MET A 228 -16.96 -3.01 -3.09
C MET A 228 -16.32 -1.63 -2.94
N PHE A 229 -15.25 -1.35 -3.67
CA PHE A 229 -14.60 -0.03 -3.63
C PHE A 229 -15.53 1.10 -4.08
N VAL A 230 -16.29 0.92 -5.16
CA VAL A 230 -17.27 1.94 -5.63
C VAL A 230 -18.34 2.20 -4.58
N SER A 231 -18.80 1.17 -3.86
CA SER A 231 -19.84 1.33 -2.84
C SER A 231 -19.39 2.16 -1.63
N GLU A 232 -18.08 2.24 -1.38
CA GLU A 232 -17.51 2.89 -0.21
C GLU A 232 -16.81 4.22 -0.53
N LEU A 233 -16.14 4.31 -1.69
CA LEU A 233 -15.32 5.46 -2.11
C LEU A 233 -15.91 6.22 -3.32
N GLY A 234 -16.96 5.68 -3.93
CA GLY A 234 -17.52 6.19 -5.18
C GLY A 234 -16.72 5.77 -6.41
N GLU A 235 -17.19 6.17 -7.60
CA GLU A 235 -16.58 5.75 -8.89
C GLU A 235 -15.18 6.33 -9.11
N ARG A 236 -14.89 7.50 -8.50
CA ARG A 236 -13.62 8.21 -8.67
C ARG A 236 -12.60 7.81 -7.61
N TYR A 237 -12.28 6.52 -7.54
CA TYR A 237 -11.25 5.97 -6.67
C TYR A 237 -10.08 5.37 -7.45
N VAL A 238 -8.94 5.23 -6.78
CA VAL A 238 -7.72 4.62 -7.29
C VAL A 238 -7.25 3.52 -6.36
N ILE A 239 -6.44 2.59 -6.88
CA ILE A 239 -5.55 1.78 -6.04
C ILE A 239 -4.14 2.36 -6.13
N ALA A 240 -3.57 2.73 -4.99
CA ALA A 240 -2.25 3.33 -4.89
C ALA A 240 -1.32 2.50 -4.01
N SER A 241 0.00 2.61 -4.23
CA SER A 241 1.01 1.96 -3.39
C SER A 241 0.85 0.45 -3.27
N CYS A 242 0.57 -0.06 -2.07
CA CYS A 242 0.35 -1.48 -1.83
C CYS A 242 -0.95 -1.95 -2.47
N TYR A 243 -2.07 -1.46 -1.92
CA TYR A 243 -3.44 -1.76 -2.33
C TYR A 243 -4.40 -0.66 -1.83
N ASN A 244 -3.91 0.57 -1.72
CA ASN A 244 -4.59 1.62 -0.99
C ASN A 244 -5.75 2.19 -1.83
N GLY A 245 -6.98 1.94 -1.40
CA GLY A 245 -8.17 2.56 -1.98
C GLY A 245 -8.25 4.03 -1.56
N LEU A 246 -8.07 4.95 -2.50
CA LEU A 246 -8.05 6.39 -2.23
C LEU A 246 -8.87 7.19 -3.26
N PRO A 247 -9.39 8.38 -2.92
CA PRO A 247 -10.04 9.26 -3.87
C PRO A 247 -9.09 9.77 -4.97
N LEU A 248 -9.54 9.74 -6.23
CA LEU A 248 -8.83 10.33 -7.36
C LEU A 248 -8.83 11.87 -7.30
N GLY A 249 -7.71 12.49 -7.64
CA GLY A 249 -7.49 13.93 -7.49
C GLY A 249 -7.26 14.34 -6.04
N GLY A 250 -6.88 13.39 -5.18
CA GLY A 250 -6.69 13.61 -3.75
C GLY A 250 -5.57 12.72 -3.23
N GLY A 251 -5.84 12.01 -2.13
CA GLY A 251 -4.90 11.07 -1.56
C GLY A 251 -5.07 10.90 -0.05
N SER A 252 -3.96 10.68 0.65
CA SER A 252 -3.94 10.50 2.10
C SER A 252 -2.81 11.31 2.72
N TYR A 253 -3.14 12.13 3.72
CA TYR A 253 -2.20 12.96 4.47
C TYR A 253 -1.14 12.09 5.17
N THR A 254 -1.59 11.13 5.99
CA THR A 254 -0.73 10.30 6.84
C THR A 254 -1.29 8.87 6.97
N LEU A 255 -0.43 7.94 7.38
CA LEU A 255 -0.80 6.58 7.81
C LEU A 255 0.01 6.22 9.05
N CYS A 256 -0.69 6.09 10.18
CA CYS A 256 -0.16 5.44 11.38
C CYS A 256 -0.82 4.08 11.55
N ARG A 257 -0.16 3.16 12.26
CA ARG A 257 -0.71 1.83 12.56
C ARG A 257 -0.63 1.46 14.03
N LEU A 258 -1.70 0.83 14.52
CA LEU A 258 -1.72 0.08 15.78
C LEU A 258 -0.94 -1.24 15.62
N ILE A 259 -0.15 -1.61 16.63
CA ILE A 259 0.47 -2.93 16.73
C ILE A 259 -0.33 -3.75 17.73
N LEU A 260 -1.40 -4.41 17.25
CA LEU A 260 -2.40 -5.03 18.12
C LEU A 260 -1.81 -6.12 19.02
N GLY A 261 -0.88 -6.92 18.50
CA GLY A 261 -0.17 -7.94 19.29
C GLY A 261 0.56 -7.34 20.50
N ASN A 262 1.17 -6.17 20.36
CA ASN A 262 1.88 -5.51 21.47
C ASN A 262 0.90 -4.89 22.48
N ILE A 263 -0.21 -4.33 22.01
CA ILE A 263 -1.31 -3.90 22.89
C ILE A 263 -1.86 -5.09 23.69
N ALA A 264 -2.00 -6.26 23.06
CA ALA A 264 -2.38 -7.50 23.74
C ALA A 264 -1.35 -7.93 24.79
N LYS A 265 -0.04 -7.85 24.49
CA LYS A 265 1.03 -8.13 25.47
C LYS A 265 0.95 -7.20 26.69
N ARG A 266 0.68 -5.91 26.48
CA ARG A 266 0.49 -4.89 27.53
C ARG A 266 -0.75 -5.14 28.41
N SER A 267 -1.77 -5.79 27.86
CA SER A 267 -3.05 -6.03 28.55
C SER A 267 -2.96 -7.16 29.58
N LYS A 268 -3.81 -7.14 30.61
CA LYS A 268 -3.84 -8.26 31.58
C LYS A 268 -4.60 -9.48 31.06
N ASP A 269 -5.73 -9.24 30.42
CA ASP A 269 -6.71 -10.23 29.95
C ASP A 269 -7.57 -9.61 28.82
N ILE A 270 -8.60 -10.31 28.35
CA ILE A 270 -9.48 -9.81 27.27
C ILE A 270 -10.20 -8.53 27.69
N ALA A 271 -10.64 -8.44 28.95
CA ALA A 271 -11.39 -7.29 29.44
C ALA A 271 -10.50 -6.03 29.51
N ASP A 272 -9.31 -6.14 30.10
CA ASP A 272 -8.34 -5.03 30.17
C ASP A 272 -7.90 -4.58 28.77
N PHE A 273 -7.78 -5.50 27.80
CA PHE A 273 -7.50 -5.13 26.41
C PHE A 273 -8.63 -4.29 25.81
N LYS A 274 -9.86 -4.80 25.83
CA LYS A 274 -11.01 -4.18 25.15
C LYS A 274 -11.47 -2.90 25.81
N GLU A 275 -11.47 -2.85 27.13
CA GLU A 275 -12.10 -1.75 27.89
C GLU A 275 -11.10 -0.65 28.28
N LYS A 276 -9.79 -0.92 28.19
CA LYS A 276 -8.76 0.00 28.66
C LYS A 276 -7.60 0.20 27.69
N GLN A 277 -6.81 -0.83 27.40
CA GLN A 277 -5.55 -0.66 26.67
C GLN A 277 -5.79 -0.27 25.21
N LEU A 278 -6.67 -0.98 24.50
CA LEU A 278 -6.98 -0.67 23.11
C LEU A 278 -7.59 0.73 22.98
N PRO A 279 -8.65 1.12 23.73
CA PRO A 279 -9.19 2.48 23.67
C PRO A 279 -8.14 3.58 23.96
N TYR A 280 -7.26 3.37 24.94
CA TYR A 280 -6.20 4.33 25.28
C TYR A 280 -5.21 4.54 24.13
N VAL A 281 -4.71 3.45 23.53
CA VAL A 281 -3.76 3.54 22.42
C VAL A 281 -4.42 4.14 21.18
N MET A 282 -5.69 3.79 20.93
CA MET A 282 -6.45 4.34 19.81
C MET A 282 -6.61 5.86 19.89
N ASP A 283 -7.02 6.37 21.06
CA ASP A 283 -7.15 7.82 21.30
C ASP A 283 -5.83 8.56 21.06
N ILE A 284 -4.71 8.03 21.56
CA ILE A 284 -3.41 8.68 21.36
C ILE A 284 -3.00 8.69 19.89
N MET A 285 -3.19 7.58 19.16
CA MET A 285 -2.87 7.53 17.73
C MET A 285 -3.72 8.49 16.92
N ALA A 286 -5.03 8.58 17.21
CA ALA A 286 -5.93 9.50 16.53
C ALA A 286 -5.52 10.95 16.75
N ARG A 287 -5.27 11.37 18.00
CA ARG A 287 -4.79 12.74 18.30
C ARG A 287 -3.43 13.05 17.68
N TYR A 288 -2.54 12.06 17.56
CA TYR A 288 -1.27 12.23 16.86
C TYR A 288 -1.49 12.46 15.36
N MET A 289 -2.35 11.66 14.72
CA MET A 289 -2.72 11.85 13.31
C MET A 289 -3.37 13.23 13.10
N ASP A 290 -4.26 13.66 13.99
CA ASP A 290 -4.88 14.99 13.93
C ASP A 290 -3.84 16.11 13.90
N ALA A 291 -2.83 16.02 14.77
CA ALA A 291 -1.73 17.00 14.82
C ALA A 291 -0.93 17.02 13.50
N ARG A 292 -0.67 15.84 12.91
CA ARG A 292 0.02 15.72 11.62
C ARG A 292 -0.79 16.35 10.49
N VAL A 293 -2.05 15.95 10.34
CA VAL A 293 -2.96 16.45 9.30
C VAL A 293 -3.13 17.97 9.42
N LYS A 294 -3.33 18.47 10.63
CA LYS A 294 -3.48 19.91 10.88
C LYS A 294 -2.23 20.68 10.44
N PHE A 295 -1.04 20.26 10.85
CA PHE A 295 0.19 20.92 10.45
C PHE A 295 0.37 20.91 8.92
N GLU A 296 0.08 19.77 8.28
CA GLU A 296 0.22 19.62 6.84
C GLU A 296 -0.71 20.58 6.07
N VAL A 297 -1.95 20.73 6.54
CA VAL A 297 -2.95 21.59 5.90
C VAL A 297 -2.75 23.07 6.22
N GLU A 298 -2.47 23.41 7.48
CA GLU A 298 -2.45 24.81 7.96
C GLU A 298 -1.07 25.48 7.87
N GLU A 299 0.03 24.72 7.99
CA GLU A 299 1.35 25.29 8.26
C GLU A 299 2.44 24.87 7.26
N SER A 300 2.35 23.68 6.64
CA SER A 300 3.40 23.19 5.73
C SER A 300 3.56 24.03 4.45
N GLY A 301 2.50 24.74 4.05
CA GLY A 301 2.42 25.49 2.80
C GLY A 301 2.31 24.61 1.54
N TYR A 302 2.18 23.28 1.66
CA TYR A 302 2.04 22.39 0.52
C TYR A 302 0.80 22.74 -0.32
N PHE A 303 -0.35 22.83 0.35
CA PHE A 303 -1.64 22.99 -0.31
C PHE A 303 -1.83 24.37 -0.98
N ASP A 304 -1.07 25.37 -0.57
CA ASP A 304 -1.12 26.72 -1.16
C ASP A 304 -0.20 26.90 -2.37
N ASN A 305 0.90 26.12 -2.42
CA ASN A 305 2.02 26.46 -3.28
C ASN A 305 2.25 25.51 -4.44
N THR A 306 1.79 24.27 -4.36
CA THR A 306 1.99 23.27 -5.41
C THR A 306 1.21 23.59 -6.70
N PHE A 307 1.83 23.39 -7.85
CA PHE A 307 1.16 23.52 -9.16
C PHE A 307 0.04 22.47 -9.31
N LEU A 308 0.16 21.33 -8.63
CA LEU A 308 -0.84 20.26 -8.66
C LEU A 308 -2.22 20.76 -8.22
N ILE A 309 -2.28 21.68 -7.24
CA ILE A 309 -3.53 22.30 -6.78
C ILE A 309 -3.90 23.49 -7.65
N LYS A 310 -2.93 24.34 -7.98
CA LYS A 310 -3.17 25.56 -8.78
C LYS A 310 -3.78 25.25 -10.15
N GLU A 311 -3.40 24.13 -10.76
CA GLU A 311 -3.96 23.65 -12.04
C GLU A 311 -5.08 22.61 -11.86
N GLY A 312 -5.42 22.22 -10.63
CA GLY A 312 -6.55 21.34 -10.33
C GLY A 312 -6.33 19.87 -10.65
N PHE A 313 -5.08 19.39 -10.64
CA PHE A 313 -4.77 17.96 -10.70
C PHE A 313 -5.03 17.25 -9.37
N ILE A 314 -4.98 17.98 -8.26
CA ILE A 314 -5.44 17.54 -6.95
C ILE A 314 -6.24 18.64 -6.25
N GLU A 315 -7.13 18.27 -5.34
CA GLU A 315 -7.94 19.16 -4.50
C GLU A 315 -7.80 18.73 -3.04
N ARG A 316 -7.58 19.67 -2.12
CA ARG A 316 -7.36 19.36 -0.69
C ARG A 316 -8.55 18.60 -0.10
N GLU A 317 -9.77 18.97 -0.47
CA GLU A 317 -11.02 18.38 0.00
C GLU A 317 -11.16 16.90 -0.40
N LYS A 318 -10.33 16.40 -1.33
CA LYS A 318 -10.27 15.01 -1.76
C LYS A 318 -9.20 14.19 -1.01
N PHE A 319 -8.54 14.77 -0.03
CA PHE A 319 -7.63 14.04 0.86
C PHE A 319 -8.37 13.48 2.06
N THR A 320 -7.83 12.38 2.58
CA THR A 320 -8.25 11.74 3.83
C THR A 320 -6.99 11.35 4.62
N ALA A 321 -7.10 10.54 5.66
CA ALA A 321 -5.96 9.83 6.24
C ALA A 321 -6.33 8.39 6.58
N MET A 322 -5.33 7.53 6.69
CA MET A 322 -5.53 6.11 6.92
C MET A 322 -5.20 5.73 8.35
N TYR A 323 -6.18 5.17 9.04
CA TYR A 323 -6.05 4.68 10.41
C TYR A 323 -5.74 3.17 10.36
N GLY A 324 -4.45 2.86 10.48
CA GLY A 324 -3.92 1.54 10.21
C GLY A 324 -3.92 0.60 11.40
N LEU A 325 -3.86 -0.70 11.12
CA LEU A 325 -3.54 -1.72 12.12
C LEU A 325 -2.73 -2.87 11.53
N VAL A 326 -2.04 -3.59 12.41
CA VAL A 326 -1.32 -4.83 12.13
C VAL A 326 -1.47 -5.79 13.31
N GLY A 327 -1.32 -7.09 13.07
CA GLY A 327 -1.18 -8.09 14.12
C GLY A 327 -2.49 -8.49 14.80
N LEU A 328 -3.61 -8.52 14.07
CA LEU A 328 -4.89 -8.97 14.63
C LEU A 328 -4.81 -10.43 15.10
N ALA A 329 -4.23 -11.31 14.28
CA ALA A 329 -4.03 -12.72 14.62
C ALA A 329 -3.21 -12.87 15.91
N ASP A 330 -2.13 -12.09 16.04
CA ASP A 330 -1.25 -12.12 17.21
C ASP A 330 -2.00 -11.68 18.46
N ALA A 331 -2.77 -10.60 18.38
CA ALA A 331 -3.57 -10.10 19.48
C ALA A 331 -4.59 -11.14 19.95
N VAL A 332 -5.35 -11.74 19.03
CA VAL A 332 -6.34 -12.79 19.34
C VAL A 332 -5.67 -13.97 20.04
N ASN A 333 -4.57 -14.48 19.47
CA ASN A 333 -3.87 -15.64 20.01
C ASN A 333 -3.34 -15.39 21.43
N ILE A 334 -2.69 -14.23 21.65
CA ILE A 334 -2.16 -13.83 22.97
C ILE A 334 -3.28 -13.68 24.00
N LEU A 335 -4.41 -13.09 23.60
CA LEU A 335 -5.53 -12.86 24.50
C LEU A 335 -6.24 -14.16 24.90
N LEU A 336 -6.41 -15.11 23.98
CA LEU A 336 -6.92 -16.44 24.30
C LEU A 336 -5.99 -17.19 25.27
N GLU A 337 -4.68 -17.10 25.06
CA GLU A 337 -3.68 -17.68 25.97
C GLU A 337 -3.79 -17.09 27.38
N LYS A 338 -3.93 -15.77 27.51
CA LYS A 338 -4.09 -15.08 28.81
C LYS A 338 -5.34 -15.50 29.58
N GLU A 339 -6.38 -15.92 28.86
CA GLU A 339 -7.62 -16.46 29.43
C GLU A 339 -7.55 -17.97 29.70
N GLY A 340 -6.44 -18.63 29.36
CA GLY A 340 -6.31 -20.09 29.42
C GLY A 340 -7.26 -20.82 28.48
N LYS A 341 -7.69 -20.18 27.39
CA LYS A 341 -8.59 -20.75 26.38
C LYS A 341 -7.79 -21.34 25.23
N THR A 342 -8.21 -22.51 24.76
CA THR A 342 -7.67 -23.14 23.55
C THR A 342 -8.35 -22.56 22.31
N GLY A 343 -7.57 -22.14 21.32
CA GLY A 343 -8.05 -21.68 20.02
C GLY A 343 -6.97 -20.92 19.27
N ARG A 344 -6.99 -20.96 17.95
CA ARG A 344 -6.01 -20.33 17.07
C ARG A 344 -6.70 -19.54 15.96
N PHE A 345 -6.26 -18.31 15.76
CA PHE A 345 -6.72 -17.48 14.65
C PHE A 345 -6.44 -18.18 13.31
N GLY A 346 -7.44 -18.20 12.43
CA GLY A 346 -7.37 -18.94 11.16
C GLY A 346 -7.93 -20.36 11.21
N HIS A 347 -8.14 -20.93 12.40
CA HIS A 347 -8.62 -22.31 12.54
C HIS A 347 -9.89 -22.43 13.39
N ASP A 348 -9.98 -21.67 14.48
CA ASP A 348 -11.05 -21.83 15.46
C ASP A 348 -12.07 -20.69 15.41
N GLU A 349 -13.35 -21.04 15.52
CA GLU A 349 -14.47 -20.08 15.54
C GLU A 349 -14.36 -19.08 16.69
N ILE A 350 -13.91 -19.54 17.88
CA ILE A 350 -13.72 -18.67 19.05
C ILE A 350 -12.67 -17.58 18.80
N ALA A 351 -11.62 -17.90 18.02
CA ALA A 351 -10.58 -16.94 17.67
C ALA A 351 -11.08 -15.94 16.63
N THR A 352 -11.83 -16.43 15.62
CA THR A 352 -12.47 -15.57 14.62
C THR A 352 -13.45 -14.60 15.27
N GLN A 353 -14.29 -15.09 16.18
CA GLN A 353 -15.26 -14.27 16.92
C GLN A 353 -14.56 -13.21 17.78
N LEU A 354 -13.47 -13.56 18.48
CA LEU A 354 -12.69 -12.56 19.23
C LEU A 354 -12.07 -11.52 18.29
N GLY A 355 -11.57 -11.92 17.13
CA GLY A 355 -11.07 -10.99 16.11
C GLY A 355 -12.13 -10.01 15.64
N VAL A 356 -13.36 -10.49 15.39
CA VAL A 356 -14.50 -9.65 15.00
C VAL A 356 -14.85 -8.65 16.10
N GLU A 357 -14.88 -9.08 17.36
CA GLU A 357 -15.16 -8.20 18.50
C GLU A 357 -14.10 -7.09 18.65
N ILE A 358 -12.82 -7.40 18.39
CA ILE A 358 -11.75 -6.38 18.39
C ILE A 358 -11.97 -5.39 17.25
N MET A 359 -12.28 -5.89 16.05
CA MET A 359 -12.53 -5.03 14.90
C MET A 359 -13.76 -4.14 15.06
N ASP A 360 -14.84 -4.63 15.67
CA ASP A 360 -16.03 -3.85 15.97
C ASP A 360 -15.72 -2.68 16.93
N ILE A 361 -14.82 -2.88 17.90
CA ILE A 361 -14.36 -1.80 18.79
C ILE A 361 -13.56 -0.74 18.01
N ILE A 362 -12.65 -1.18 17.14
CA ILE A 362 -11.79 -0.29 16.34
C ILE A 362 -12.63 0.51 15.33
N ASP A 363 -13.55 -0.14 14.64
CA ASP A 363 -14.46 0.50 13.69
C ASP A 363 -15.38 1.49 14.39
N ALA A 364 -16.02 1.09 15.50
CA ALA A 364 -16.84 2.01 16.28
C ALA A 364 -16.05 3.21 16.79
N PHE A 365 -14.80 3.03 17.22
CA PHE A 365 -13.93 4.16 17.59
C PHE A 365 -13.68 5.09 16.40
N ASN A 366 -13.25 4.54 15.26
CA ASN A 366 -12.92 5.32 14.07
C ASN A 366 -14.12 6.10 13.51
N GLN A 367 -15.32 5.51 13.52
CA GLN A 367 -16.56 6.18 13.11
C GLN A 367 -17.01 7.29 14.08
N ASN A 368 -16.57 7.25 15.34
CA ASN A 368 -16.89 8.29 16.32
C ASN A 368 -15.80 9.38 16.42
N HIS A 369 -14.61 9.13 15.88
CA HIS A 369 -13.55 10.14 15.81
C HIS A 369 -13.83 11.10 14.66
N GLU A 370 -13.99 12.38 14.97
CA GLU A 370 -14.08 13.45 13.96
C GLU A 370 -12.67 13.80 13.48
N ALA A 371 -12.44 13.66 12.18
CA ALA A 371 -11.19 13.98 11.50
C ALA A 371 -11.38 15.22 10.60
N PRO A 372 -10.97 16.42 11.06
CA PRO A 372 -10.95 17.62 10.23
C PRO A 372 -10.17 17.40 8.94
N TYR A 373 -10.57 18.11 7.88
CA TYR A 373 -9.95 18.06 6.55
C TYR A 373 -10.09 16.73 5.78
N CYS A 374 -10.91 15.79 6.27
CA CYS A 374 -11.23 14.54 5.58
C CYS A 374 -12.63 14.58 4.95
N GLU A 375 -12.98 15.64 4.22
CA GLU A 375 -14.36 15.89 3.75
C GLU A 375 -14.89 14.80 2.81
N VAL A 376 -14.04 14.31 1.90
CA VAL A 376 -14.41 13.25 0.92
C VAL A 376 -14.79 11.93 1.58
N THR A 377 -14.34 11.68 2.81
CA THR A 377 -14.67 10.49 3.60
C THR A 377 -15.63 10.81 4.76
N GLY A 378 -16.38 11.91 4.65
CA GLY A 378 -17.41 12.28 5.62
C GLY A 378 -16.87 12.83 6.95
N GLY A 379 -15.61 13.28 6.99
CA GLY A 379 -14.96 13.74 8.21
C GLY A 379 -14.40 12.62 9.07
N HIS A 380 -14.07 11.46 8.48
CA HIS A 380 -13.48 10.32 9.18
C HIS A 380 -12.24 9.78 8.45
N TYR A 381 -11.32 9.20 9.21
CA TYR A 381 -10.21 8.43 8.64
C TYR A 381 -10.72 7.12 8.03
N LEU A 382 -9.98 6.57 7.07
CA LEU A 382 -10.25 5.26 6.50
C LEU A 382 -9.46 4.18 7.24
N LEU A 383 -10.14 3.19 7.80
CA LEU A 383 -9.48 2.01 8.35
C LEU A 383 -8.66 1.29 7.28
N HIS A 384 -7.42 0.94 7.63
CA HIS A 384 -6.47 0.30 6.74
C HIS A 384 -5.82 -0.94 7.39
N ALA A 385 -5.79 -2.08 6.70
CA ALA A 385 -5.02 -3.22 7.15
C ALA A 385 -3.59 -3.08 6.62
N GLN A 386 -2.62 -2.78 7.49
CA GLN A 386 -1.26 -2.50 7.05
C GLN A 386 -0.49 -3.80 6.75
N VAL A 387 0.27 -3.79 5.66
CA VAL A 387 0.95 -4.96 5.09
C VAL A 387 2.13 -5.53 5.91
N GLY A 388 2.44 -5.01 7.08
CA GLY A 388 3.70 -5.28 7.78
C GLY A 388 4.88 -4.49 7.20
N ILE A 389 5.96 -4.35 7.97
CA ILE A 389 7.20 -3.66 7.57
C ILE A 389 8.41 -4.57 7.77
N ALA A 390 9.58 -4.16 7.26
CA ALA A 390 10.79 -4.96 7.31
C ALA A 390 11.26 -5.25 8.75
N GLU A 391 10.95 -4.36 9.69
CA GLU A 391 11.31 -4.43 11.11
C GLU A 391 10.34 -5.26 11.95
N ASP A 392 9.20 -5.67 11.40
CA ASP A 392 8.22 -6.47 12.13
C ASP A 392 8.79 -7.86 12.45
N GLN A 393 8.79 -8.21 13.74
CA GLN A 393 9.23 -9.52 14.23
C GLN A 393 8.06 -10.20 14.93
N GLY A 394 7.59 -11.32 14.36
CA GLY A 394 6.45 -12.05 14.91
C GLY A 394 5.16 -11.22 14.94
N ILE A 395 4.99 -10.31 13.97
CA ILE A 395 3.77 -9.52 13.79
C ILE A 395 3.15 -9.91 12.44
N THR A 396 1.93 -10.44 12.50
CA THR A 396 1.17 -10.88 11.34
C THR A 396 0.58 -9.67 10.60
N PRO A 397 0.80 -9.53 9.27
CA PRO A 397 0.27 -8.41 8.49
C PRO A 397 -1.25 -8.22 8.62
N GLY A 398 -1.69 -7.00 8.90
CA GLY A 398 -3.10 -6.59 8.93
C GLY A 398 -3.98 -7.55 9.73
N VAL A 399 -4.90 -8.19 8.98
CA VAL A 399 -5.87 -9.19 9.47
C VAL A 399 -5.67 -10.57 8.84
N ARG A 400 -4.47 -10.82 8.30
CA ARG A 400 -4.14 -12.10 7.66
C ARG A 400 -4.00 -13.20 8.71
N ILE A 401 -4.05 -14.43 8.24
CA ILE A 401 -3.64 -15.61 9.00
C ILE A 401 -2.10 -15.62 9.04
N PRO A 402 -1.46 -15.99 10.18
CA PRO A 402 -0.01 -16.08 10.26
C PRO A 402 0.57 -16.97 9.17
N ILE A 403 1.69 -16.56 8.59
CA ILE A 403 2.35 -17.32 7.51
C ILE A 403 2.84 -18.66 8.07
N GLY A 404 2.54 -19.75 7.34
CA GLY A 404 2.83 -21.12 7.77
C GLY A 404 1.71 -21.75 8.62
N GLU A 405 0.72 -20.95 9.02
CA GLU A 405 -0.47 -21.40 9.77
C GLU A 405 -1.75 -21.28 8.94
N GLU A 406 -1.63 -21.10 7.63
CA GLU A 406 -2.82 -21.02 6.79
C GLU A 406 -3.55 -22.38 6.75
N PRO A 407 -4.90 -22.40 6.74
CA PRO A 407 -5.69 -23.62 6.57
C PRO A 407 -5.25 -24.45 5.36
N ASP A 408 -5.45 -25.76 5.44
CA ASP A 408 -5.13 -26.69 4.36
C ASP A 408 -5.95 -26.36 3.10
N GLU A 409 -7.26 -26.21 3.27
CA GLU A 409 -8.15 -25.82 2.18
C GLU A 409 -8.16 -24.30 1.97
N LEU A 410 -7.97 -23.87 0.73
CA LEU A 410 -8.00 -22.44 0.38
C LEU A 410 -9.34 -21.79 0.74
N ILE A 411 -10.45 -22.53 0.59
CA ILE A 411 -11.78 -22.01 0.90
C ILE A 411 -11.95 -21.64 2.37
N ASP A 412 -11.34 -22.41 3.29
CA ASP A 412 -11.39 -22.12 4.72
C ASP A 412 -10.60 -20.86 5.05
N GLN A 413 -9.45 -20.65 4.39
CA GLN A 413 -8.71 -19.39 4.48
C GLN A 413 -9.59 -18.22 4.02
N LEU A 414 -10.21 -18.34 2.84
CA LEU A 414 -11.08 -17.30 2.25
C LEU A 414 -12.28 -16.97 3.15
N GLU A 415 -12.89 -17.98 3.77
CA GLU A 415 -13.99 -17.77 4.70
C GLU A 415 -13.54 -16.97 5.92
N VAL A 416 -12.41 -17.32 6.56
CA VAL A 416 -11.87 -16.55 7.70
C VAL A 416 -11.63 -15.09 7.30
N MET A 417 -10.99 -14.85 6.16
CA MET A 417 -10.66 -13.49 5.70
C MET A 417 -11.91 -12.67 5.36
N SER A 418 -12.99 -13.32 4.92
CA SER A 418 -14.26 -12.66 4.61
C SER A 418 -14.91 -11.96 5.80
N HIS A 419 -14.62 -12.41 7.03
CA HIS A 419 -15.10 -11.75 8.25
C HIS A 419 -14.50 -10.35 8.44
N PHE A 420 -13.31 -10.11 7.91
CA PHE A 420 -12.52 -8.91 8.22
C PHE A 420 -12.44 -7.90 7.08
N HIS A 421 -12.55 -8.33 5.80
CA HIS A 421 -12.23 -7.43 4.68
C HIS A 421 -13.15 -6.21 4.54
N LYS A 422 -14.38 -6.33 5.03
CA LYS A 422 -15.39 -5.25 5.08
C LYS A 422 -14.96 -4.03 5.92
N TYR A 423 -14.11 -4.20 6.93
CA TYR A 423 -13.73 -3.11 7.82
C TYR A 423 -12.76 -2.11 7.16
N PHE A 424 -12.13 -2.44 6.04
CA PHE A 424 -10.97 -1.72 5.52
C PHE A 424 -11.21 -1.07 4.16
N PRO A 425 -12.02 0.01 4.08
CA PRO A 425 -12.33 0.68 2.80
C PRO A 425 -11.07 1.19 2.07
N SER A 426 -10.03 1.59 2.79
CA SER A 426 -8.75 2.00 2.19
C SER A 426 -7.81 0.85 1.88
N GLY A 427 -8.18 -0.40 2.16
CA GLY A 427 -7.46 -1.57 1.65
C GLY A 427 -7.09 -2.62 2.68
N THR A 428 -7.26 -3.86 2.24
CA THR A 428 -6.81 -5.11 2.85
C THR A 428 -6.79 -6.15 1.74
N GLY A 429 -5.90 -7.13 1.83
CA GLY A 429 -5.86 -8.18 0.83
C GLY A 429 -4.87 -9.27 1.14
N ASP A 430 -4.97 -10.33 0.36
CA ASP A 430 -4.22 -11.56 0.57
C ASP A 430 -3.44 -12.01 -0.66
N ILE A 431 -2.46 -12.87 -0.38
CA ILE A 431 -1.42 -13.26 -1.30
C ILE A 431 -1.39 -14.78 -1.36
N PHE A 432 -1.58 -15.34 -2.55
CA PHE A 432 -1.66 -16.77 -2.79
C PHE A 432 -0.61 -17.18 -3.83
N PRO A 433 0.54 -17.73 -3.40
CA PRO A 433 1.41 -18.43 -4.33
C PRO A 433 0.70 -19.70 -4.81
N VAL A 434 0.72 -19.98 -6.12
CA VAL A 434 0.00 -21.10 -6.75
C VAL A 434 0.98 -22.09 -7.36
N ASP A 435 0.73 -23.40 -7.19
CA ASP A 435 1.56 -24.47 -7.77
C ASP A 435 1.34 -24.61 -9.28
N MET A 436 2.46 -24.67 -10.03
CA MET A 436 2.46 -24.73 -11.50
C MET A 436 1.95 -26.04 -12.10
N THR A 437 1.92 -27.13 -11.33
CA THR A 437 1.63 -28.48 -11.84
C THR A 437 0.19 -28.91 -11.62
N VAL A 438 -0.50 -28.35 -10.62
CA VAL A 438 -1.88 -28.73 -10.28
C VAL A 438 -2.88 -27.57 -10.44
N HIS A 439 -2.47 -26.34 -10.13
CA HIS A 439 -3.40 -25.21 -9.94
C HIS A 439 -3.17 -24.01 -10.86
N ALA A 440 -2.18 -24.06 -11.76
CA ALA A 440 -1.94 -23.04 -12.80
C ALA A 440 -2.93 -23.08 -13.98
N ASN A 441 -4.20 -23.44 -13.73
CA ASN A 441 -5.28 -23.29 -14.68
C ASN A 441 -5.89 -21.89 -14.52
N PRO A 442 -5.76 -20.96 -15.49
CA PRO A 442 -6.29 -19.61 -15.36
C PRO A 442 -7.77 -19.59 -14.97
N GLU A 443 -8.57 -20.51 -15.52
CA GLU A 443 -9.99 -20.67 -15.20
C GLU A 443 -10.24 -20.99 -13.72
N TYR A 444 -9.38 -21.80 -13.08
CA TYR A 444 -9.49 -22.10 -11.65
C TYR A 444 -9.26 -20.84 -10.79
N VAL A 445 -8.25 -20.04 -11.13
CA VAL A 445 -7.98 -18.76 -10.46
C VAL A 445 -9.11 -17.76 -10.70
N MET A 446 -9.68 -17.72 -11.92
CA MET A 446 -10.86 -16.91 -12.22
C MET A 446 -12.05 -17.28 -11.34
N ASP A 447 -12.32 -18.57 -11.14
CA ASP A 447 -13.41 -19.03 -10.28
C ASP A 447 -13.18 -18.62 -8.81
N ILE A 448 -11.94 -18.70 -8.32
CA ILE A 448 -11.59 -18.20 -6.98
C ILE A 448 -11.86 -16.70 -6.88
N ILE A 449 -11.40 -15.89 -7.84
CA ILE A 449 -11.62 -14.43 -7.83
C ILE A 449 -13.11 -14.11 -7.80
N LYS A 450 -13.89 -14.73 -8.70
CA LYS A 450 -15.35 -14.55 -8.80
C LYS A 450 -16.05 -14.93 -7.51
N GLY A 451 -15.77 -16.12 -6.98
CA GLY A 451 -16.38 -16.62 -5.75
C GLY A 451 -16.01 -15.78 -4.53
N SER A 452 -14.75 -15.38 -4.44
CA SER A 452 -14.24 -14.56 -3.34
C SER A 452 -14.89 -13.18 -3.28
N PHE A 453 -15.09 -12.54 -4.43
CA PHE A 453 -15.68 -11.19 -4.47
C PHE A 453 -17.18 -11.21 -4.21
N GLN A 454 -17.87 -12.31 -4.54
CA GLN A 454 -19.25 -12.55 -4.07
C GLN A 454 -19.33 -12.74 -2.55
N ARG A 455 -18.22 -13.11 -1.90
CA ARG A 455 -18.07 -13.23 -0.44
C ARG A 455 -17.45 -11.99 0.21
N ASN A 456 -17.50 -10.83 -0.45
CA ASN A 456 -17.01 -9.55 0.06
C ASN A 456 -15.51 -9.53 0.40
N LEU A 457 -14.71 -10.38 -0.24
CA LEU A 457 -13.25 -10.19 -0.23
C LEU A 457 -12.89 -9.02 -1.13
N ARG A 458 -11.97 -8.17 -0.65
CA ARG A 458 -11.62 -6.89 -1.27
C ARG A 458 -10.51 -6.98 -2.33
N TYR A 459 -9.42 -7.66 -2.01
CA TYR A 459 -8.21 -7.63 -2.83
C TYR A 459 -7.46 -8.95 -2.75
N LEU A 460 -7.10 -9.53 -3.90
CA LEU A 460 -6.44 -10.84 -3.98
C LEU A 460 -5.27 -10.78 -4.96
N SER A 461 -4.18 -11.46 -4.62
CA SER A 461 -3.01 -11.58 -5.50
C SER A 461 -2.65 -13.03 -5.70
N PHE A 462 -2.50 -13.43 -6.96
CA PHE A 462 -2.11 -14.79 -7.34
C PHE A 462 -0.84 -14.72 -8.18
N TYR A 463 0.13 -15.60 -7.90
CA TYR A 463 1.35 -15.71 -8.69
C TYR A 463 1.94 -17.10 -8.59
N SER A 464 2.71 -17.51 -9.60
CA SER A 464 3.45 -18.77 -9.54
C SER A 464 4.54 -18.71 -8.49
N SER A 465 4.66 -19.75 -7.66
CA SER A 465 5.72 -19.87 -6.65
C SER A 465 7.14 -19.78 -7.23
N ASP A 466 7.30 -20.16 -8.50
CA ASP A 466 8.58 -20.26 -9.19
C ASP A 466 9.04 -18.94 -9.83
N ASN A 467 8.20 -17.90 -9.77
CA ASN A 467 8.53 -16.62 -10.38
C ASN A 467 9.70 -15.91 -9.67
N ASP A 468 10.52 -15.23 -10.46
CA ASP A 468 11.54 -14.31 -9.94
C ASP A 468 10.89 -13.08 -9.31
N VAL A 469 9.85 -12.53 -9.94
CA VAL A 469 9.02 -11.46 -9.35
C VAL A 469 8.08 -12.07 -8.33
N ILE A 470 8.18 -11.62 -7.08
CA ILE A 470 7.35 -12.09 -5.97
C ILE A 470 6.68 -10.93 -5.24
N ARG A 471 5.52 -11.22 -4.66
CA ARG A 471 4.79 -10.27 -3.81
C ARG A 471 5.18 -10.45 -2.36
N VAL A 472 5.75 -9.40 -1.76
CA VAL A 472 6.24 -9.44 -0.38
C VAL A 472 5.06 -9.37 0.57
N THR A 473 4.42 -8.23 0.67
CA THR A 473 3.27 -8.03 1.55
C THR A 473 2.25 -7.04 0.98
N GLY A 474 2.73 -6.05 0.22
CA GLY A 474 1.92 -5.14 -0.62
C GLY A 474 2.61 -4.71 -1.92
N TYR A 475 3.93 -4.92 -2.02
CA TYR A 475 4.77 -4.50 -3.13
C TYR A 475 5.53 -5.69 -3.73
N LEU A 476 6.23 -5.46 -4.83
CA LEU A 476 6.92 -6.47 -5.61
C LEU A 476 8.44 -6.32 -5.51
N ILE A 477 9.14 -7.46 -5.54
CA ILE A 477 10.60 -7.51 -5.64
C ILE A 477 11.00 -8.66 -6.55
N LYS A 478 12.26 -8.69 -6.96
CA LYS A 478 12.86 -9.83 -7.65
C LYS A 478 13.71 -10.66 -6.68
N ARG A 479 13.53 -11.99 -6.66
CA ARG A 479 14.36 -12.91 -5.87
C ARG A 479 15.85 -12.76 -6.24
N SER A 480 16.14 -12.63 -7.53
CA SER A 480 17.48 -12.41 -8.05
C SER A 480 18.13 -11.10 -7.54
N GLU A 481 17.34 -10.04 -7.34
CA GLU A 481 17.85 -8.78 -6.75
C GLU A 481 18.04 -8.90 -5.24
N LEU A 482 17.18 -9.65 -4.53
CA LEU A 482 17.39 -9.96 -3.12
C LEU A 482 18.73 -10.68 -2.88
N GLU A 483 19.03 -11.70 -3.69
CA GLU A 483 20.27 -12.46 -3.59
C GLU A 483 21.50 -11.57 -3.84
N LYS A 484 21.43 -10.66 -4.82
CA LYS A 484 22.49 -9.66 -5.06
C LYS A 484 22.69 -8.75 -3.85
N LEU A 485 21.60 -8.20 -3.30
CA LEU A 485 21.68 -7.31 -2.15
C LEU A 485 22.23 -8.02 -0.92
N ASP A 486 21.81 -9.25 -0.65
CA ASP A 486 22.31 -10.06 0.47
C ASP A 486 23.80 -10.40 0.33
N SER A 487 24.31 -10.45 -0.91
CA SER A 487 25.74 -10.59 -1.21
C SER A 487 26.55 -9.27 -1.10
N GLY A 488 25.91 -8.16 -0.71
CA GLY A 488 26.55 -6.85 -0.55
C GLY A 488 26.67 -6.02 -1.83
N VAL A 489 25.98 -6.42 -2.91
CA VAL A 489 25.95 -5.68 -4.17
C VAL A 489 24.75 -4.73 -4.18
N ALA A 490 24.98 -3.45 -4.50
CA ALA A 490 23.90 -2.47 -4.61
C ALA A 490 22.90 -2.86 -5.72
N VAL A 491 21.62 -2.61 -5.44
CA VAL A 491 20.50 -2.87 -6.35
C VAL A 491 19.75 -1.57 -6.63
N ILE A 492 19.07 -1.53 -7.79
CA ILE A 492 18.43 -0.31 -8.28
C ILE A 492 17.22 0.06 -7.41
N HIS A 493 16.36 -0.91 -7.08
CA HIS A 493 15.11 -0.68 -6.36
C HIS A 493 15.31 -0.66 -4.84
N ASP A 494 14.85 0.41 -4.19
CA ASP A 494 14.96 0.60 -2.74
C ASP A 494 14.17 -0.45 -1.94
N THR A 495 13.00 -0.84 -2.44
CA THR A 495 12.12 -1.83 -1.82
C THR A 495 12.73 -3.23 -1.73
N THR A 496 13.82 -3.50 -2.45
CA THR A 496 14.58 -4.75 -2.31
C THR A 496 15.13 -4.90 -0.89
N ALA A 497 15.59 -3.81 -0.27
CA ALA A 497 16.08 -3.83 1.11
C ALA A 497 14.94 -4.15 2.10
N LEU A 498 13.76 -3.58 1.88
CA LEU A 498 12.57 -3.90 2.67
C LEU A 498 12.19 -5.37 2.51
N GLY A 499 12.25 -5.88 1.27
CA GLY A 499 12.00 -7.28 0.94
C GLY A 499 12.95 -8.24 1.66
N LEU A 500 14.22 -7.87 1.78
CA LEU A 500 15.22 -8.67 2.48
C LEU A 500 14.93 -8.74 3.98
N GLY A 501 14.57 -7.61 4.60
CA GLY A 501 14.15 -7.58 6.00
C GLY A 501 12.88 -8.41 6.24
N ALA A 502 11.86 -8.22 5.39
CA ALA A 502 10.61 -8.99 5.46
C ALA A 502 10.82 -10.50 5.26
N SER A 503 11.77 -10.91 4.40
CA SER A 503 12.17 -12.30 4.23
C SER A 503 12.78 -12.88 5.50
N LYS A 504 13.69 -12.14 6.14
CA LYS A 504 14.39 -12.60 7.34
C LYS A 504 13.53 -12.59 8.60
N ASN A 505 12.62 -11.62 8.73
CA ASN A 505 11.87 -11.38 9.97
C ASN A 505 10.40 -11.82 9.91
N GLY A 506 9.80 -11.82 8.71
CA GLY A 506 8.37 -12.05 8.50
C GLY A 506 8.03 -13.30 7.70
N HIS A 507 9.01 -14.16 7.39
CA HIS A 507 8.81 -15.46 6.73
C HIS A 507 8.04 -15.40 5.41
N ILE A 508 8.10 -14.27 4.67
CA ILE A 508 7.28 -14.05 3.45
C ILE A 508 7.46 -15.08 2.34
N LEU A 509 8.56 -15.84 2.36
CA LEU A 509 8.88 -16.91 1.40
C LEU A 509 8.30 -18.28 1.80
N GLU A 510 7.74 -18.39 3.00
CA GLU A 510 7.27 -19.65 3.60
C GLU A 510 5.74 -19.82 3.52
N ARG A 511 5.05 -18.94 2.79
CA ARG A 511 3.61 -19.03 2.55
C ARG A 511 3.21 -20.37 1.95
N LYS A 512 2.08 -20.90 2.42
CA LYS A 512 1.52 -22.14 1.86
C LYS A 512 1.19 -21.95 0.38
N VAL A 513 1.78 -22.81 -0.46
CA VAL A 513 1.49 -22.88 -1.90
C VAL A 513 0.12 -23.51 -2.11
N ARG A 514 -0.69 -22.88 -2.97
CA ARG A 514 -2.10 -23.18 -3.23
C ARG A 514 -2.32 -23.99 -4.50
#